data_AF-A0A3C0IX64-F1
#
_entry.id   AF-A0A3C0IX64-F1
#
_cell.length_a   1.000
_cell.length_b   1.000
_cell.length_c   1.000
_cell.angle_alpha   90.00
_cell.angle_beta   90.00
_cell.angle_gamma   90.00
#
_symmetry.space_group_name_H-M   'P 1'
#
loop_
_entity.id
_entity.type
_entity.pdbx_description
1 polymer ?
#
loop_
_entity_poly.entity_id
_entity_poly.type
_entity_poly.pdbx_seq_one_letter_code
_entity_poly.pdbx_strand_id
1 'polypeptide(L)'
;NDAFGHFKRLTQNAADYLAHLKSEKVEGLMKTEAFLVYKDALTEYLRDFMSSLQRTSAKIDALLRSVPEDTVRRLASQVADHQLSIPRLDARPSKSDLEATLHGQWQGLRDWFLGAGGRESDLSYLQNETNETIRRITRFAQRLGERSQNIRSRYNDYLYLARWFAGLDGIEEAHKLSACVFGVPNTRHFVSDFPTSDDMYSEVWDLPPSIVTIKPRTRLYRERTKPSAVVSREREKREMLETHLRERAAERRLIEEIITEGRIALAELGPVDPNVRRVLLAWIDRCMISSDMRAKTETGDVVQLRLVNNDRIRLESSDGVLETPNYEFLVTPYRSGGRNLA
;
A
#
# COMPACT_ATOMS: atom_id res chain seq x y z
N ASN A 1 18.91 26.19 -34.25
CA ASN A 1 17.88 26.71 -33.31
C ASN A 1 16.96 25.65 -32.71
N ASP A 2 17.29 24.35 -32.74
CA ASP A 2 16.28 23.31 -32.47
C ASP A 2 16.19 22.87 -30.99
N ALA A 3 17.33 22.65 -30.31
CA ALA A 3 17.35 22.04 -28.97
C ALA A 3 16.66 22.88 -27.87
N PHE A 4 16.93 24.19 -27.78
CA PHE A 4 16.28 25.06 -26.79
C PHE A 4 14.77 25.24 -27.07
N GLY A 5 14.38 25.22 -28.34
CA GLY A 5 12.97 25.24 -28.74
C GLY A 5 12.23 23.96 -28.34
N HIS A 6 12.90 22.80 -28.42
CA HIS A 6 12.38 21.54 -27.90
C HIS A 6 12.31 21.54 -26.37
N PHE A 7 13.33 22.04 -25.69
CA PHE A 7 13.35 22.15 -24.23
C PHE A 7 12.19 23.03 -23.73
N LYS A 8 12.00 24.22 -24.30
CA LYS A 8 10.90 25.12 -23.91
C LYS A 8 9.52 24.49 -24.11
N ARG A 9 9.33 23.74 -25.21
CA ARG A 9 8.09 22.98 -25.45
C ARG A 9 7.88 21.88 -24.42
N LEU A 10 8.95 21.15 -24.07
CA LEU A 10 8.90 20.12 -23.05
C LEU A 10 8.54 20.68 -21.67
N THR A 11 9.15 21.79 -21.25
CA THR A 11 8.83 22.43 -19.97
C THR A 11 7.40 22.96 -19.93
N GLN A 12 6.91 23.55 -21.04
CA GLN A 12 5.52 24.01 -21.14
C GLN A 12 4.54 22.84 -21.05
N ASN A 13 4.77 21.78 -21.84
CA ASN A 13 3.92 20.60 -21.83
C ASN A 13 3.89 19.92 -20.46
N ALA A 14 5.01 19.88 -19.74
CA ALA A 14 5.07 19.35 -18.38
C ALA A 14 4.25 20.20 -17.39
N ALA A 15 4.31 21.53 -17.51
CA ALA A 15 3.52 22.44 -16.68
C ALA A 15 2.01 22.31 -16.97
N ASP A 16 1.63 22.31 -18.26
CA ASP A 16 0.24 22.15 -18.69
C ASP A 16 -0.33 20.80 -18.25
N TYR A 17 0.47 19.75 -18.33
CA TYR A 17 0.13 18.42 -17.84
C TYR A 17 -0.15 18.41 -16.32
N LEU A 18 0.73 19.00 -15.51
CA LEU A 18 0.53 19.10 -14.06
C LEU A 18 -0.71 19.93 -13.72
N ALA A 19 -0.93 21.04 -14.43
CA ALA A 19 -2.09 21.89 -14.25
C ALA A 19 -3.40 21.15 -14.60
N HIS A 20 -3.42 20.37 -15.67
CA HIS A 20 -4.57 19.56 -16.04
C HIS A 20 -4.90 18.52 -14.96
N LEU A 21 -3.89 17.80 -14.45
CA LEU A 21 -4.08 16.80 -13.39
C LEU A 21 -4.58 17.40 -12.07
N LYS A 22 -4.14 18.60 -11.74
CA LYS A 22 -4.55 19.34 -10.52
C LYS A 22 -5.81 20.17 -10.72
N SER A 23 -6.45 20.11 -11.90
CA SER A 23 -7.64 20.92 -12.16
C SER A 23 -8.84 20.47 -11.33
N GLU A 24 -9.64 21.44 -10.87
CA GLU A 24 -10.87 21.18 -10.11
C GLU A 24 -11.85 20.30 -10.88
N LYS A 25 -11.86 20.42 -12.21
CA LYS A 25 -12.69 19.59 -13.09
C LYS A 25 -12.29 18.11 -12.99
N VAL A 26 -10.99 17.82 -13.08
CA VAL A 26 -10.46 16.46 -12.94
C VAL A 26 -10.72 15.92 -11.55
N GLU A 27 -10.55 16.74 -10.50
CA GLU A 27 -10.86 16.34 -9.13
C GLU A 27 -12.36 16.12 -8.89
N GLY A 28 -13.22 16.94 -9.50
CA GLY A 28 -14.67 16.82 -9.45
C GLY A 28 -15.16 15.54 -10.14
N LEU A 29 -14.61 15.23 -11.32
CA LEU A 29 -14.90 13.99 -12.03
C LEU A 29 -14.52 12.75 -11.20
N MET A 30 -13.37 12.79 -10.50
CA MET A 30 -12.93 11.70 -9.60
C MET A 30 -13.88 11.40 -8.43
N LYS A 31 -14.81 12.32 -8.12
CA LYS A 31 -15.81 12.16 -7.05
C LYS A 31 -17.13 11.57 -7.55
N THR A 32 -17.24 11.23 -8.82
CA THR A 32 -18.49 10.77 -9.47
C THR A 32 -18.31 9.44 -10.20
N GLU A 33 -19.41 8.75 -10.54
CA GLU A 33 -19.39 7.53 -11.34
C GLU A 33 -18.84 7.73 -12.76
N ALA A 34 -18.83 8.97 -13.27
CA ALA A 34 -18.19 9.32 -14.54
C ALA A 34 -16.69 8.99 -14.56
N PHE A 35 -16.05 8.88 -13.38
CA PHE A 35 -14.68 8.41 -13.25
C PHE A 35 -14.49 6.98 -13.77
N LEU A 36 -15.46 6.09 -13.62
CA LEU A 36 -15.33 4.68 -14.02
C LEU A 36 -15.13 4.53 -15.53
N VAL A 37 -15.80 5.38 -16.32
CA VAL A 37 -15.66 5.41 -17.79
C VAL A 37 -14.31 5.94 -18.23
N TYR A 38 -13.68 6.78 -17.40
CA TYR A 38 -12.45 7.49 -17.74
C TYR A 38 -11.18 6.89 -17.10
N LYS A 39 -11.30 5.97 -16.12
CA LYS A 39 -10.15 5.50 -15.33
C LYS A 39 -9.10 4.81 -16.19
N ASP A 40 -9.51 4.01 -17.16
CA ASP A 40 -8.59 3.17 -17.94
C ASP A 40 -7.78 4.04 -18.90
N ALA A 41 -8.46 4.95 -19.62
CA ALA A 41 -7.82 5.94 -20.48
C ALA A 41 -6.87 6.86 -19.71
N LEU A 42 -7.27 7.31 -18.51
CA LEU A 42 -6.40 8.13 -17.66
C LEU A 42 -5.19 7.36 -17.15
N THR A 43 -5.37 6.11 -16.74
CA THR A 43 -4.28 5.27 -16.21
C THR A 43 -3.28 4.91 -17.30
N GLU A 44 -3.77 4.58 -18.49
CA GLU A 44 -2.94 4.30 -19.67
C GLU A 44 -2.13 5.53 -20.08
N TYR A 45 -2.79 6.69 -20.21
CA TYR A 45 -2.13 7.97 -20.49
C TYR A 45 -1.01 8.29 -19.49
N LEU A 46 -1.29 8.17 -18.18
CA LEU A 46 -0.31 8.42 -17.12
C LEU A 46 0.88 7.46 -17.19
N ARG A 47 0.63 6.18 -17.47
CA ARG A 47 1.66 5.14 -17.58
C ARG A 47 2.56 5.35 -18.79
N ASP A 48 1.98 5.66 -19.94
CA ASP A 48 2.71 5.85 -21.19
C ASP A 48 3.59 7.10 -21.13
N PHE A 49 3.03 8.20 -20.59
CA PHE A 49 3.79 9.43 -20.36
C PHE A 49 4.99 9.18 -19.44
N MET A 50 4.78 8.53 -18.29
CA MET A 50 5.86 8.21 -17.34
C MET A 50 6.93 7.31 -17.96
N SER A 51 6.51 6.28 -18.70
CA SER A 51 7.43 5.32 -19.33
C SER A 51 8.26 5.97 -20.44
N SER A 52 7.67 6.88 -21.21
CA SER A 52 8.39 7.66 -22.23
C SER A 52 9.37 8.65 -21.60
N LEU A 53 8.92 9.34 -20.55
CA LEU A 53 9.72 10.32 -19.82
C LEU A 53 10.96 9.67 -19.18
N GLN A 54 10.79 8.55 -18.46
CA GLN A 54 11.88 7.84 -17.79
C GLN A 54 12.93 7.28 -18.77
N ARG A 55 12.49 6.71 -19.90
CA ARG A 55 13.42 6.17 -20.91
C ARG A 55 14.27 7.24 -21.57
N THR A 56 13.68 8.41 -21.81
CA THR A 56 14.37 9.51 -22.49
C THR A 56 15.24 10.29 -21.51
N SER A 57 14.79 10.47 -20.26
CA SER A 57 15.51 11.24 -19.26
C SER A 57 16.86 10.66 -18.88
N ALA A 58 16.99 9.34 -18.79
CA ALA A 58 18.26 8.69 -18.46
C ALA A 58 19.35 8.98 -19.50
N LYS A 59 18.99 9.02 -20.79
CA LYS A 59 19.91 9.37 -21.87
C LYS A 59 20.31 10.83 -21.83
N ILE A 60 19.36 11.72 -21.54
CA ILE A 60 19.61 13.17 -21.43
C ILE A 60 20.50 13.46 -20.21
N ASP A 61 20.22 12.85 -19.05
CA ASP A 61 21.05 12.98 -17.84
C ASP A 61 22.52 12.62 -18.13
N ALA A 62 22.75 11.45 -18.73
CA ALA A 62 24.10 11.00 -19.09
C ALA A 62 24.81 11.96 -20.06
N LEU A 63 24.10 12.45 -21.08
CA LEU A 63 24.64 13.43 -22.02
C LEU A 63 24.99 14.74 -21.33
N LEU A 64 24.11 15.28 -20.48
CA LEU A 64 24.34 16.55 -19.77
C LEU A 64 25.52 16.46 -18.80
N ARG A 65 25.73 15.31 -18.15
CA ARG A 65 26.91 15.08 -17.29
C ARG A 65 28.20 14.95 -18.09
N SER A 66 28.12 14.46 -19.32
CA SER A 66 29.32 14.24 -20.17
C SER A 66 29.88 15.51 -20.80
N VAL A 67 29.10 16.60 -20.85
CA VAL A 67 29.52 17.86 -21.49
C VAL A 67 30.37 18.69 -20.51
N PRO A 68 31.65 18.95 -20.82
CA PRO A 68 32.51 19.78 -19.97
C PRO A 68 32.12 21.27 -20.04
N GLU A 69 32.22 21.98 -18.91
CA GLU A 69 31.87 23.41 -18.82
C GLU A 69 32.67 24.29 -19.80
N ASP A 70 33.93 23.92 -20.08
CA ASP A 70 34.77 24.63 -21.05
C ASP A 70 34.23 24.52 -22.48
N THR A 71 33.62 23.38 -22.81
CA THR A 71 32.98 23.19 -24.11
C THR A 71 31.74 24.07 -24.23
N VAL A 72 30.96 24.19 -23.16
CA VAL A 72 29.80 25.09 -23.10
C VAL A 72 30.24 26.54 -23.27
N ARG A 73 31.27 26.99 -22.54
CA ARG A 73 31.82 28.35 -22.66
C ARG A 73 32.25 28.68 -24.08
N ARG A 74 32.99 27.77 -24.73
CA ARG A 74 33.44 27.96 -26.12
C ARG A 74 32.26 28.04 -27.09
N LEU A 75 31.28 27.14 -26.96
CA LEU A 75 30.09 27.12 -27.80
C LEU A 75 29.24 28.38 -27.61
N ALA A 76 29.05 28.83 -26.36
CA ALA A 76 28.33 30.06 -26.06
C ALA A 76 28.99 31.27 -26.73
N SER A 77 30.32 31.37 -26.68
CA SER A 77 31.05 32.45 -27.34
C SER A 77 30.90 32.42 -28.87
N GLN A 78 31.02 31.24 -29.48
CA GLN A 78 30.84 31.07 -30.93
C GLN A 78 29.41 31.39 -31.39
N VAL A 79 28.41 31.00 -30.61
CA VAL A 79 27.00 31.32 -30.89
C VAL A 79 26.74 32.82 -30.71
N ALA A 80 27.33 33.46 -29.70
CA ALA A 80 27.24 34.90 -29.51
C ALA A 80 27.88 35.65 -30.68
N ASP A 81 29.06 35.24 -31.15
CA ASP A 81 29.73 35.82 -32.32
C ASP A 81 28.87 35.70 -33.59
N HIS A 82 28.27 34.52 -33.81
CA HIS A 82 27.36 34.32 -34.92
C HIS A 82 26.11 35.22 -34.82
N GLN A 83 25.49 35.32 -33.64
CA GLN A 83 24.31 36.17 -33.43
C GLN A 83 24.60 37.66 -33.65
N LEU A 84 25.80 38.12 -33.28
CA LEU A 84 26.26 39.49 -33.50
C LEU A 84 26.60 39.77 -34.98
N SER A 85 26.95 38.75 -35.75
CA SER A 85 27.20 38.89 -37.19
C SER A 85 25.92 39.16 -38.00
N ILE A 86 24.74 38.85 -37.44
CA ILE A 86 23.44 39.07 -38.09
C ILE A 86 23.03 40.54 -37.93
N PRO A 87 22.82 41.30 -39.02
CA PRO A 87 22.40 42.70 -38.94
C PRO A 87 21.02 42.83 -38.28
N ARG A 88 20.92 43.66 -37.24
CA ARG A 88 19.66 44.02 -36.56
C ARG A 88 19.48 45.53 -36.53
N LEU A 89 18.22 45.98 -36.64
CA LEU A 89 17.82 47.40 -36.61
C LEU A 89 17.69 47.95 -35.16
N ASP A 90 17.54 47.06 -34.18
CA ASP A 90 17.37 47.42 -32.77
C ASP A 90 18.70 47.50 -32.00
N ALA A 91 18.63 47.90 -30.72
CA ALA A 91 19.77 47.94 -29.82
C ALA A 91 20.50 46.57 -29.76
N ARG A 92 21.82 46.59 -30.01
CA ARG A 92 22.65 45.38 -30.01
C ARG A 92 23.08 45.06 -28.58
N PRO A 93 22.73 43.88 -28.03
CA PRO A 93 23.25 43.44 -26.74
C PRO A 93 24.77 43.26 -26.83
N SER A 94 25.48 43.42 -25.71
CA SER A 94 26.91 43.16 -25.68
C SER A 94 27.19 41.65 -25.85
N LYS A 95 28.39 41.29 -26.32
CA LYS A 95 28.81 39.88 -26.41
C LYS A 95 28.72 39.19 -25.05
N SER A 96 29.12 39.89 -23.98
CA SER A 96 29.04 39.40 -22.61
C SER A 96 27.61 39.08 -22.17
N ASP A 97 26.64 39.91 -22.55
CA ASP A 97 25.23 39.69 -22.19
C ASP A 97 24.64 38.48 -22.92
N LEU A 98 25.01 38.29 -24.18
CA LEU A 98 24.60 37.13 -24.97
C LEU A 98 25.20 35.83 -24.41
N GLU A 99 26.49 35.83 -24.09
CA GLU A 99 27.17 34.69 -23.47
C GLU A 99 26.54 34.35 -22.12
N ALA A 100 26.28 35.35 -21.27
CA ALA A 100 25.60 35.16 -19.98
C ALA A 100 24.18 34.57 -20.16
N THR A 101 23.44 35.03 -21.18
CA THR A 101 22.10 34.51 -21.49
C THR A 101 22.17 33.04 -21.92
N LEU A 102 23.11 32.69 -22.80
CA LEU A 102 23.29 31.31 -23.28
C LEU A 102 23.73 30.37 -22.15
N HIS A 103 24.62 30.84 -21.27
CA HIS A 103 25.00 30.11 -20.07
C HIS A 103 23.82 29.90 -19.12
N GLY A 104 23.00 30.93 -18.89
CA GLY A 104 21.79 30.82 -18.09
C GLY A 104 20.79 29.82 -18.66
N GLN A 105 20.62 29.78 -19.98
CA GLN A 105 19.77 28.79 -20.66
C GLN A 105 20.30 27.36 -20.52
N TRP A 106 21.61 27.17 -20.67
CA TRP A 106 22.25 25.88 -20.45
C TRP A 106 22.11 25.40 -19.01
N GLN A 107 22.34 26.27 -18.04
CA GLN A 107 22.16 25.97 -16.61
C GLN A 107 20.69 25.65 -16.29
N GLY A 108 19.73 26.42 -16.81
CA GLY A 108 18.31 26.11 -16.65
C GLY A 108 17.93 24.74 -17.21
N LEU A 109 18.48 24.37 -18.38
CA LEU A 109 18.30 23.03 -18.93
C LEU A 109 18.93 21.97 -18.02
N ARG A 110 20.16 22.19 -17.57
CA ARG A 110 20.90 21.25 -16.72
C ARG A 110 20.18 21.03 -15.38
N ASP A 111 19.76 22.10 -14.74
CA ASP A 111 19.10 22.08 -13.42
C ASP A 111 17.72 21.41 -13.50
N TRP A 112 17.00 21.57 -14.61
CA TRP A 112 15.71 20.91 -14.82
C TRP A 112 15.83 19.37 -14.78
N PHE A 113 16.92 18.81 -15.35
CA PHE A 113 17.16 17.37 -15.37
C PHE A 113 17.95 16.87 -14.15
N LEU A 114 19.05 17.53 -13.78
CA LEU A 114 20.01 17.08 -12.78
C LEU A 114 19.76 17.65 -11.37
N GLY A 115 19.01 18.74 -11.25
CA GLY A 115 18.86 19.50 -10.01
C GLY A 115 20.08 20.39 -9.72
N ALA A 116 19.94 21.25 -8.72
CA ALA A 116 20.98 22.20 -8.32
C ALA A 116 20.94 22.48 -6.82
N GLY A 117 22.12 22.61 -6.19
CA GLY A 117 22.25 23.14 -4.82
C GLY A 117 21.48 22.36 -3.74
N GLY A 118 21.31 21.04 -3.90
CA GLY A 118 20.53 20.20 -2.97
C GLY A 118 19.01 20.24 -3.19
N ARG A 119 18.53 21.02 -4.17
CA ARG A 119 17.14 20.97 -4.64
C ARG A 119 16.96 19.80 -5.59
N GLU A 120 15.86 19.08 -5.43
CA GLU A 120 15.41 18.04 -6.37
C GLU A 120 15.20 18.64 -7.78
N SER A 121 15.43 17.83 -8.83
CA SER A 121 15.25 18.28 -10.21
C SER A 121 13.77 18.43 -10.56
N ASP A 122 13.44 19.35 -11.46
CA ASP A 122 12.07 19.54 -11.94
C ASP A 122 11.52 18.25 -12.59
N LEU A 123 12.38 17.46 -13.24
CA LEU A 123 12.07 16.12 -13.71
C LEU A 123 11.62 15.19 -12.56
N SER A 124 12.37 15.14 -11.47
CA SER A 124 12.07 14.25 -10.33
C SER A 124 10.80 14.73 -9.61
N TYR A 125 10.62 16.04 -9.48
CA TYR A 125 9.36 16.64 -9.01
C TYR A 125 8.16 16.20 -9.86
N LEU A 126 8.26 16.32 -11.20
CA LEU A 126 7.22 15.89 -12.14
C LEU A 126 6.88 14.40 -12.00
N GLN A 127 7.88 13.54 -11.80
CA GLN A 127 7.69 12.11 -11.58
C GLN A 127 7.00 11.82 -10.24
N ASN A 128 7.40 12.50 -9.16
CA ASN A 128 6.82 12.34 -7.84
C ASN A 128 5.35 12.79 -7.81
N GLU A 129 5.04 13.95 -8.38
CA GLU A 129 3.66 14.47 -8.50
C GLU A 129 2.76 13.55 -9.33
N THR A 130 3.29 13.00 -10.42
CA THR A 130 2.56 12.02 -11.24
C THR A 130 2.24 10.76 -10.44
N ASN A 131 3.23 10.20 -9.74
CA ASN A 131 3.04 9.02 -8.90
C ASN A 131 2.06 9.27 -7.76
N GLU A 132 2.13 10.44 -7.11
CA GLU A 132 1.18 10.82 -6.07
C GLU A 132 -0.24 10.92 -6.63
N THR A 133 -0.39 11.49 -7.82
CA THR A 133 -1.69 11.59 -8.52
C THR A 133 -2.25 10.21 -8.86
N ILE A 134 -1.44 9.29 -9.38
CA ILE A 134 -1.85 7.89 -9.62
C ILE A 134 -2.33 7.23 -8.31
N ARG A 135 -1.59 7.40 -7.21
CA ARG A 135 -2.01 6.87 -5.90
C ARG A 135 -3.32 7.49 -5.42
N ARG A 136 -3.52 8.80 -5.64
CA ARG A 136 -4.74 9.52 -5.27
C ARG A 136 -5.93 9.00 -6.07
N ILE A 137 -5.78 8.84 -7.38
CA ILE A 137 -6.76 8.24 -8.29
C ILE A 137 -7.16 6.83 -7.85
N THR A 138 -6.17 5.99 -7.55
CA THR A 138 -6.39 4.60 -7.10
C THR A 138 -7.21 4.56 -5.79
N ARG A 139 -6.88 5.43 -4.83
CA ARG A 139 -7.64 5.60 -3.58
C ARG A 139 -9.07 6.09 -3.80
N PHE A 140 -9.30 6.93 -4.80
CA PHE A 140 -10.67 7.34 -5.17
C PHE A 140 -11.46 6.19 -5.79
N ALA A 141 -10.85 5.44 -6.72
CA ALA A 141 -11.45 4.26 -7.33
C ALA A 141 -11.88 3.23 -6.26
N GLN A 142 -10.99 2.96 -5.31
CA GLN A 142 -11.27 2.04 -4.21
C GLN A 142 -12.44 2.53 -3.34
N ARG A 143 -12.43 3.80 -2.91
CA ARG A 143 -13.54 4.38 -2.13
C ARG A 143 -14.86 4.42 -2.90
N LEU A 144 -14.82 4.59 -4.21
CA LEU A 144 -16.02 4.55 -5.05
C LEU A 144 -16.58 3.13 -5.13
N GLY A 145 -15.73 2.10 -5.24
CA GLY A 145 -16.14 0.70 -5.17
C GLY A 145 -16.71 0.32 -3.80
N GLU A 146 -16.09 0.79 -2.71
CA GLU A 146 -16.60 0.62 -1.34
C GLU A 146 -17.95 1.35 -1.15
N ARG A 147 -18.13 2.52 -1.77
CA ARG A 147 -19.42 3.23 -1.79
C ARG A 147 -20.45 2.57 -2.67
N SER A 148 -20.11 2.00 -3.83
CA SER A 148 -21.08 1.31 -4.68
C SER A 148 -21.56 0.01 -4.02
N GLN A 149 -20.71 -0.65 -3.22
CA GLN A 149 -21.12 -1.74 -2.32
C GLN A 149 -22.11 -1.25 -1.25
N ASN A 150 -21.99 0.01 -0.79
CA ASN A 150 -22.92 0.65 0.15
C ASN A 150 -24.16 1.30 -0.50
N ILE A 151 -24.13 1.57 -1.81
CA ILE A 151 -25.26 2.06 -2.61
C ILE A 151 -25.80 0.86 -3.41
N ARG A 152 -26.18 -0.20 -2.70
CA ARG A 152 -27.29 -1.03 -3.18
C ARG A 152 -28.50 -0.11 -3.19
N SER A 153 -28.99 0.25 -4.38
CA SER A 153 -30.17 1.11 -4.50
C SER A 153 -31.33 0.38 -3.84
N ARG A 154 -31.72 0.81 -2.64
CA ARG A 154 -32.88 0.24 -1.92
C ARG A 154 -34.10 0.20 -2.82
N TYR A 155 -34.26 1.20 -3.68
CA TYR A 155 -35.30 1.21 -4.70
C TYR A 155 -35.22 0.00 -5.65
N ASN A 156 -34.05 -0.29 -6.22
CA ASN A 156 -33.87 -1.45 -7.10
C ASN A 156 -33.98 -2.77 -6.35
N ASP A 157 -33.51 -2.85 -5.11
CA ASP A 157 -33.66 -4.03 -4.26
C ASP A 157 -35.14 -4.29 -3.94
N TYR A 158 -35.90 -3.25 -3.55
CA TYR A 158 -37.35 -3.36 -3.34
C TYR A 158 -38.08 -3.71 -4.63
N LEU A 159 -37.68 -3.16 -5.78
CA LEU A 159 -38.28 -3.48 -7.07
C LEU A 159 -37.98 -4.94 -7.47
N TYR A 160 -36.77 -5.42 -7.18
CA TYR A 160 -36.39 -6.81 -7.40
C TYR A 160 -37.19 -7.76 -6.50
N LEU A 161 -37.32 -7.43 -5.21
CA LEU A 161 -38.17 -8.16 -4.27
C LEU A 161 -39.64 -8.12 -4.69
N ALA A 162 -40.16 -6.98 -5.13
CA ALA A 162 -41.54 -6.85 -5.61
C ALA A 162 -41.81 -7.76 -6.82
N ARG A 163 -40.83 -7.91 -7.73
CA ARG A 163 -40.93 -8.87 -8.84
C ARG A 163 -40.98 -10.32 -8.35
N TRP A 164 -40.21 -10.67 -7.32
CA TRP A 164 -40.31 -11.99 -6.70
C TRP A 164 -41.70 -12.22 -6.10
N PHE A 165 -42.21 -11.27 -5.31
CA PHE A 165 -43.57 -11.35 -4.77
C PHE A 165 -44.65 -11.45 -5.85
N ALA A 166 -44.49 -10.72 -6.96
CA ALA A 166 -45.43 -10.75 -8.09
C ALA A 166 -45.44 -12.08 -8.85
N GLY A 167 -44.38 -12.90 -8.71
CA GLY A 167 -44.26 -14.21 -9.36
C GLY A 167 -44.68 -15.38 -8.49
N LEU A 168 -45.20 -15.14 -7.27
CA LEU A 168 -45.66 -16.21 -6.38
C LEU A 168 -47.14 -16.50 -6.59
N ASP A 169 -47.50 -17.78 -6.59
CA ASP A 169 -48.86 -18.24 -6.92
C ASP A 169 -49.84 -18.14 -5.72
N GLY A 170 -49.32 -17.95 -4.50
CA GLY A 170 -50.13 -17.98 -3.29
C GLY A 170 -49.59 -17.17 -2.11
N ILE A 171 -50.51 -16.76 -1.23
CA ILE A 171 -50.20 -15.90 -0.08
C ILE A 171 -49.29 -16.57 0.96
N GLU A 172 -49.34 -17.89 1.09
CA GLU A 172 -48.44 -18.62 1.99
C GLU A 172 -46.97 -18.50 1.57
N GLU A 173 -46.66 -18.60 0.28
CA GLU A 173 -45.28 -18.47 -0.20
C GLU A 173 -44.79 -17.03 -0.05
N ALA A 174 -45.67 -16.06 -0.25
CA ALA A 174 -45.37 -14.66 0.03
C ALA A 174 -45.03 -14.44 1.51
N HIS A 175 -45.76 -15.07 2.44
CA HIS A 175 -45.44 -15.00 3.86
C HIS A 175 -44.07 -15.62 4.20
N LYS A 176 -43.72 -16.76 3.59
CA LYS A 176 -42.40 -17.39 3.75
C LYS A 176 -41.28 -16.50 3.24
N LEU A 177 -41.44 -15.93 2.04
CA LEU A 177 -40.46 -14.99 1.46
C LEU A 177 -40.32 -13.73 2.32
N SER A 178 -41.43 -13.18 2.81
CA SER A 178 -41.44 -12.01 3.70
C SER A 178 -40.65 -12.27 4.99
N ALA A 179 -40.86 -13.43 5.62
CA ALA A 179 -40.11 -13.82 6.82
C ALA A 179 -38.60 -13.94 6.56
N CYS A 180 -38.20 -14.47 5.40
CA CYS A 180 -36.78 -14.58 5.03
C CYS A 180 -36.13 -13.23 4.73
N VAL A 181 -36.85 -12.31 4.07
CA VAL A 181 -36.32 -11.02 3.60
C VAL A 181 -36.29 -9.98 4.72
N PHE A 182 -37.35 -9.90 5.52
CA PHE A 182 -37.50 -8.87 6.56
C PHE A 182 -37.14 -9.36 7.96
N GLY A 183 -37.03 -10.68 8.15
CA GLY A 183 -36.71 -11.27 9.44
C GLY A 183 -37.75 -10.96 10.52
N VAL A 184 -37.30 -10.95 11.78
CA VAL A 184 -38.17 -10.67 12.92
C VAL A 184 -38.21 -9.16 13.19
N PRO A 185 -39.36 -8.49 13.00
CA PRO A 185 -39.49 -7.08 13.33
C PRO A 185 -39.28 -6.87 14.85
N ASN A 186 -38.63 -5.77 15.23
CA ASN A 186 -38.35 -5.38 16.62
C ASN A 186 -37.29 -6.23 17.36
N THR A 187 -36.33 -6.80 16.65
CA THR A 187 -35.14 -7.38 17.29
C THR A 187 -34.42 -6.29 18.11
N ARG A 188 -34.35 -6.46 19.43
CA ARG A 188 -33.59 -5.55 20.30
C ARG A 188 -32.13 -5.99 20.27
N HIS A 189 -31.26 -5.14 19.74
CA HIS A 189 -29.82 -5.33 19.82
C HIS A 189 -29.32 -4.87 21.19
N PHE A 190 -28.73 -5.78 21.95
CA PHE A 190 -28.02 -5.45 23.18
C PHE A 190 -26.54 -5.24 22.82
N VAL A 191 -26.01 -4.07 23.15
CA VAL A 191 -24.59 -3.76 23.03
C VAL A 191 -24.04 -3.70 24.45
N SER A 192 -23.03 -4.52 24.74
CA SER A 192 -22.25 -4.43 25.96
C SER A 192 -20.81 -4.04 25.64
N ASP A 193 -20.10 -3.51 26.63
CA ASP A 193 -18.65 -3.38 26.57
C ASP A 193 -18.08 -4.80 26.63
N PHE A 194 -17.90 -5.41 25.46
CA PHE A 194 -17.19 -6.67 25.34
C PHE A 194 -15.71 -6.41 25.66
N PRO A 195 -15.06 -7.22 26.50
CA PRO A 195 -13.60 -7.25 26.48
C PRO A 195 -13.19 -7.65 25.06
N THR A 196 -12.55 -6.75 24.33
CA THR A 196 -11.95 -7.08 23.04
C THR A 196 -10.84 -8.08 23.32
N SER A 197 -11.08 -9.35 23.00
CA SER A 197 -10.02 -10.32 22.90
C SER A 197 -9.31 -10.07 21.58
N ASP A 198 -7.98 -9.88 21.63
CA ASP A 198 -7.15 -9.88 20.42
C ASP A 198 -6.91 -11.32 19.91
N ASP A 199 -7.40 -12.34 20.65
CA ASP A 199 -7.36 -13.74 20.23
C ASP A 199 -8.48 -14.03 19.23
N MET A 200 -8.08 -14.11 17.96
CA MET A 200 -8.93 -14.46 16.83
C MET A 200 -9.57 -15.86 16.95
N TYR A 201 -9.08 -16.71 17.86
CA TYR A 201 -9.57 -18.08 18.04
C TYR A 201 -10.57 -18.24 19.20
N SER A 202 -10.84 -17.18 19.97
CA SER A 202 -11.82 -17.23 21.07
C SER A 202 -13.27 -17.16 20.55
N GLU A 203 -14.16 -18.02 21.04
CA GLU A 203 -15.59 -17.93 20.74
C GLU A 203 -16.31 -17.01 21.73
N VAL A 204 -17.49 -16.51 21.34
CA VAL A 204 -18.32 -15.63 22.20
C VAL A 204 -18.68 -16.29 23.53
N TRP A 205 -18.77 -17.62 23.56
CA TRP A 205 -19.10 -18.40 24.76
C TRP A 205 -17.93 -18.53 25.75
N ASP A 206 -16.69 -18.34 25.28
CA ASP A 206 -15.48 -18.44 26.11
C ASP A 206 -15.16 -17.11 26.81
N LEU A 207 -15.81 -16.03 26.40
CA LEU A 207 -15.61 -14.70 26.97
C LEU A 207 -16.35 -14.53 28.31
N PRO A 208 -15.76 -13.83 29.28
CA PRO A 208 -16.45 -13.53 30.52
C PRO A 208 -17.67 -12.64 30.26
N PRO A 209 -18.77 -12.81 31.04
CA PRO A 209 -20.00 -12.06 30.82
C PRO A 209 -19.81 -10.57 31.10
N SER A 210 -20.37 -9.71 30.26
CA SER A 210 -20.41 -8.26 30.51
C SER A 210 -21.42 -7.93 31.60
N ILE A 211 -20.97 -7.22 32.65
CA ILE A 211 -21.83 -6.75 33.75
C ILE A 211 -22.31 -5.33 33.43
N VAL A 212 -23.62 -5.16 33.24
CA VAL A 212 -24.24 -3.86 32.96
C VAL A 212 -24.92 -3.31 34.21
N THR A 213 -24.41 -2.19 34.73
CA THR A 213 -25.05 -1.49 35.86
C THR A 213 -26.24 -0.66 35.35
N ILE A 214 -27.45 -1.07 35.71
CA ILE A 214 -28.69 -0.35 35.34
C ILE A 214 -28.80 0.94 36.16
N LYS A 215 -28.83 2.09 35.49
CA LYS A 215 -29.00 3.40 36.15
C LYS A 215 -30.49 3.67 36.46
N PRO A 216 -30.82 4.27 37.62
CA PRO A 216 -32.20 4.64 37.94
C PRO A 216 -32.71 5.74 36.99
N ARG A 217 -33.89 5.55 36.41
CA ARG A 217 -34.59 6.57 35.58
C ARG A 217 -35.41 7.54 36.43
N THR A 218 -34.80 8.17 37.43
CA THR A 218 -35.48 9.17 38.27
C THR A 218 -34.97 10.58 37.97
N ARG A 219 -35.87 11.58 37.98
CA ARG A 219 -35.55 12.98 37.64
C ARG A 219 -34.50 13.62 38.56
N LEU A 220 -34.32 13.05 39.76
CA LEU A 220 -33.38 13.50 40.79
C LEU A 220 -32.01 12.82 40.70
N TYR A 221 -31.85 11.80 39.85
CA TYR A 221 -30.56 11.13 39.69
C TYR A 221 -29.62 11.98 38.84
N ARG A 222 -28.56 12.48 39.46
CA ARG A 222 -27.46 13.17 38.79
C ARG A 222 -26.18 12.41 39.10
N GLU A 223 -25.52 11.92 38.06
CA GLU A 223 -24.24 11.22 38.20
C GLU A 223 -23.21 12.18 38.78
N ARG A 224 -22.69 11.88 39.99
CA ARG A 224 -21.58 12.64 40.55
C ARG A 224 -20.32 12.20 39.80
N THR A 225 -20.01 12.90 38.72
CA THR A 225 -18.74 12.74 38.00
C THR A 225 -17.62 13.16 38.96
N LYS A 226 -17.04 12.20 39.69
CA LYS A 226 -15.73 12.43 40.29
C LYS A 226 -14.74 12.48 39.12
N PRO A 227 -13.88 13.50 39.01
CA PRO A 227 -12.77 13.43 38.07
C PRO A 227 -11.94 12.19 38.42
N SER A 228 -11.96 11.17 37.56
CA SER A 228 -11.11 10.00 37.74
C SER A 228 -9.69 10.42 37.38
N ALA A 229 -8.77 10.36 38.34
CA ALA A 229 -7.36 10.44 38.04
C ALA A 229 -6.98 9.27 37.12
N VAL A 230 -6.08 9.51 36.16
CA VAL A 230 -5.51 8.46 35.31
C VAL A 230 -4.82 7.46 36.24
N VAL A 231 -5.41 6.28 36.41
CA VAL A 231 -4.84 5.20 37.22
C VAL A 231 -3.66 4.61 36.44
N SER A 232 -2.46 4.66 37.02
CA SER A 232 -1.27 4.06 36.39
C SER A 232 -1.41 2.54 36.36
N ARG A 233 -1.51 1.98 35.14
CA ARG A 233 -1.53 0.53 34.87
C ARG A 233 -0.14 0.00 34.48
N GLU A 234 0.92 0.64 34.93
CA GLU A 234 2.29 0.24 34.54
C GLU A 234 2.63 -1.18 34.97
N ARG A 235 2.17 -1.62 36.13
CA ARG A 235 2.43 -2.98 36.63
C ARG A 235 1.75 -4.04 35.76
N GLU A 236 0.45 -3.86 35.47
CA GLU A 236 -0.31 -4.78 34.60
C GLU A 236 0.30 -4.86 33.21
N LYS A 237 0.76 -3.73 32.65
CA LYS A 237 1.46 -3.70 31.36
C LYS A 237 2.79 -4.45 31.40
N ARG A 238 3.55 -4.34 32.48
CA ARG A 238 4.82 -5.08 32.65
C ARG A 238 4.59 -6.57 32.79
N GLU A 239 3.62 -6.96 33.61
CA GLU A 239 3.26 -8.38 33.81
C GLU A 239 2.80 -9.02 32.47
N MET A 240 1.94 -8.34 31.71
CA MET A 240 1.49 -8.80 30.39
C MET A 240 2.63 -8.87 29.36
N LEU A 241 3.56 -7.91 29.38
CA LEU A 241 4.74 -7.93 28.51
C LEU A 241 5.65 -9.12 28.86
N GLU A 242 5.87 -9.38 30.14
CA GLU A 242 6.70 -10.50 30.60
C GLU A 242 6.11 -11.86 30.22
N THR A 243 4.79 -12.05 30.37
CA THR A 243 4.13 -13.29 29.95
C THR A 243 4.25 -13.49 28.44
N HIS A 244 3.98 -12.45 27.65
CA HIS A 244 4.08 -12.52 26.19
C HIS A 244 5.51 -12.81 25.70
N LEU A 245 6.53 -12.22 26.35
CA LEU A 245 7.93 -12.50 26.03
C LEU A 245 8.33 -13.94 26.38
N ARG A 246 7.81 -14.49 27.48
CA ARG A 246 8.07 -15.90 27.87
C ARG A 246 7.43 -16.88 26.88
N GLU A 247 6.19 -16.63 26.46
CA GLU A 247 5.50 -17.45 25.46
C GLU A 247 6.26 -17.45 24.13
N ARG A 248 6.62 -16.26 23.61
CA ARG A 248 7.44 -16.16 22.38
C ARG A 248 8.79 -16.86 22.50
N ALA A 249 9.43 -16.81 23.67
CA ALA A 249 10.70 -17.50 23.88
C ALA A 249 10.53 -19.04 23.91
N ALA A 250 9.43 -19.54 24.46
CA ALA A 250 9.12 -20.97 24.45
C ALA A 250 8.79 -21.47 23.05
N GLU A 251 7.95 -20.75 22.29
CA GLU A 251 7.63 -21.05 20.89
C GLU A 251 8.89 -21.12 20.03
N ARG A 252 9.78 -20.14 20.20
CA ARG A 252 11.05 -20.11 19.47
C ARG A 252 11.92 -21.33 19.73
N ARG A 253 12.00 -21.79 20.98
CA ARG A 253 12.78 -23.00 21.33
C ARG A 253 12.23 -24.24 20.64
N LEU A 254 10.90 -24.42 20.63
CA LEU A 254 10.27 -25.55 19.95
C LEU A 254 10.54 -25.55 18.44
N ILE A 255 10.56 -24.37 17.81
CA ILE A 255 10.94 -24.24 16.38
C ILE A 255 12.43 -24.53 16.17
N GLU A 256 13.31 -24.08 17.06
CA GLU A 256 14.75 -24.37 16.99
C GLU A 256 15.05 -25.87 17.16
N GLU A 257 14.28 -26.58 18.00
CA GLU A 257 14.42 -28.02 18.23
C GLU A 257 14.08 -28.86 16.99
N ILE A 258 13.13 -28.42 16.16
CA ILE A 258 12.77 -29.13 14.92
C ILE A 258 13.69 -28.82 13.74
N ILE A 259 14.56 -27.81 13.86
CA ILE A 259 15.55 -27.48 12.81
C ILE A 259 16.76 -28.40 12.95
N THR A 260 16.86 -29.39 12.07
CA THR A 260 18.01 -30.29 12.01
C THR A 260 18.90 -29.89 10.83
N GLU A 261 20.16 -29.51 11.07
CA GLU A 261 21.12 -29.14 10.01
C GLU A 261 20.64 -28.02 9.07
N GLY A 262 19.81 -27.09 9.55
CA GLY A 262 19.25 -26.00 8.74
C GLY A 262 18.09 -26.44 7.81
N ARG A 263 17.52 -27.62 8.03
CA ARG A 263 16.33 -28.11 7.33
C ARG A 263 15.24 -28.55 8.31
N ILE A 264 14.00 -28.47 7.85
CA ILE A 264 12.83 -29.05 8.51
C ILE A 264 12.13 -29.94 7.49
N ALA A 265 12.24 -31.25 7.66
CA ALA A 265 11.54 -32.22 6.82
C ALA A 265 10.18 -32.54 7.46
N LEU A 266 9.08 -32.06 6.88
CA LEU A 266 7.75 -32.20 7.49
C LEU A 266 7.31 -33.67 7.65
N ALA A 267 7.79 -34.56 6.79
CA ALA A 267 7.51 -36.00 6.87
C ALA A 267 8.23 -36.72 8.03
N GLU A 268 9.34 -36.15 8.52
CA GLU A 268 10.13 -36.73 9.62
C GLU A 268 9.69 -36.18 10.99
N LEU A 269 8.84 -35.15 10.99
CA LEU A 269 8.27 -34.60 12.22
C LEU A 269 7.26 -35.59 12.81
N GLY A 270 7.45 -35.93 14.09
CA GLY A 270 6.44 -36.61 14.89
C GLY A 270 5.28 -35.68 15.28
N PRO A 271 4.50 -36.03 16.32
CA PRO A 271 3.50 -35.13 16.87
C PRO A 271 4.14 -33.82 17.30
N VAL A 272 3.61 -32.69 16.82
CA VAL A 272 4.11 -31.35 17.16
C VAL A 272 3.10 -30.56 17.98
N ASP A 273 3.57 -29.53 18.68
CA ASP A 273 2.72 -28.59 19.38
C ASP A 273 1.78 -27.82 18.40
N PRO A 274 0.51 -27.57 18.77
CA PRO A 274 -0.42 -26.76 17.98
C PRO A 274 0.14 -25.46 17.42
N ASN A 275 0.94 -24.73 18.21
CA ASN A 275 1.50 -23.44 17.81
C ASN A 275 2.60 -23.62 16.76
N VAL A 276 3.44 -24.66 16.91
CA VAL A 276 4.47 -25.02 15.91
C VAL A 276 3.81 -25.34 14.57
N ARG A 277 2.73 -26.14 14.57
CA ARG A 277 1.98 -26.44 13.34
C ARG A 277 1.42 -25.18 12.68
N ARG A 278 0.89 -24.22 13.46
CA ARG A 278 0.39 -22.94 12.92
C ARG A 278 1.51 -22.13 12.27
N VAL A 279 2.68 -22.07 12.89
CA VAL A 279 3.84 -21.36 12.31
C VAL A 279 4.30 -22.02 11.01
N LEU A 280 4.39 -23.35 10.98
CA LEU A 280 4.74 -24.08 9.76
C LEU A 280 3.73 -23.83 8.63
N LEU A 281 2.43 -23.86 8.92
CA LEU A 281 1.38 -23.55 7.94
C LEU A 281 1.51 -22.12 7.42
N ALA A 282 1.73 -21.14 8.31
CA ALA A 282 1.94 -19.74 7.91
C ALA A 282 3.19 -19.56 7.03
N TRP A 283 4.25 -20.35 7.25
CA TRP A 283 5.44 -20.34 6.39
C TRP A 283 5.15 -20.96 5.02
N ILE A 284 4.37 -22.05 4.95
CA ILE A 284 3.91 -22.63 3.68
C ILE A 284 3.16 -21.57 2.87
N ASP A 285 2.15 -20.95 3.48
CA ASP A 285 1.31 -19.93 2.83
C ASP A 285 2.14 -18.76 2.29
N ARG A 286 3.06 -18.23 3.11
CA ARG A 286 3.95 -17.12 2.69
C ARG A 286 4.90 -17.53 1.56
N CYS A 287 5.43 -18.75 1.58
CA CYS A 287 6.33 -19.23 0.53
C CYS A 287 5.58 -19.41 -0.79
N MET A 288 4.36 -19.95 -0.77
CA MET A 288 3.54 -20.20 -1.97
C MET A 288 3.17 -18.91 -2.74
N ILE A 289 3.18 -17.75 -2.09
CA ILE A 289 2.91 -16.44 -2.74
C ILE A 289 4.11 -15.97 -3.58
N SER A 290 5.32 -16.39 -3.21
CA SER A 290 6.57 -15.96 -3.85
C SER A 290 6.92 -16.84 -5.04
N SER A 291 7.38 -16.25 -6.16
CA SER A 291 7.79 -17.01 -7.35
C SER A 291 8.91 -18.02 -7.08
N ASP A 292 9.75 -17.71 -6.09
CA ASP A 292 10.94 -18.49 -5.73
C ASP A 292 10.69 -19.39 -4.51
N MET A 293 9.44 -19.48 -4.04
CA MET A 293 9.04 -20.26 -2.86
C MET A 293 9.80 -19.87 -1.58
N ARG A 294 10.17 -18.59 -1.47
CA ARG A 294 10.95 -18.03 -0.37
C ARG A 294 10.17 -16.99 0.40
N ALA A 295 10.25 -17.05 1.73
CA ALA A 295 9.68 -16.08 2.63
C ALA A 295 10.65 -15.71 3.76
N LYS A 296 10.50 -14.48 4.28
CA LYS A 296 11.15 -14.08 5.53
C LYS A 296 10.23 -14.41 6.71
N THR A 297 10.81 -15.02 7.74
CA THR A 297 10.13 -15.28 9.00
C THR A 297 10.08 -14.01 9.85
N GLU A 298 9.31 -14.05 10.94
CA GLU A 298 9.20 -12.93 11.89
C GLU A 298 10.49 -12.70 12.69
N THR A 299 11.37 -13.71 12.75
CA THR A 299 12.70 -13.63 13.34
C THR A 299 13.76 -13.06 12.38
N GLY A 300 13.40 -12.86 11.11
CA GLY A 300 14.29 -12.34 10.06
C GLY A 300 14.97 -13.42 9.22
N ASP A 301 14.86 -14.70 9.61
CA ASP A 301 15.41 -15.83 8.88
C ASP A 301 14.72 -16.00 7.52
N VAL A 302 15.45 -16.55 6.55
CA VAL A 302 14.90 -16.84 5.22
C VAL A 302 14.57 -18.31 5.15
N VAL A 303 13.30 -18.63 4.94
CA VAL A 303 12.82 -19.99 4.72
C VAL A 303 12.48 -20.17 3.24
N GLN A 304 12.92 -21.30 2.68
CA GLN A 304 12.57 -21.73 1.33
C GLN A 304 11.80 -23.04 1.42
N LEU A 305 10.59 -23.06 0.85
CA LEU A 305 9.77 -24.27 0.75
C LEU A 305 10.18 -25.07 -0.50
N ARG A 306 10.41 -26.36 -0.34
CA ARG A 306 10.70 -27.29 -1.43
C ARG A 306 9.79 -28.50 -1.35
N LEU A 307 9.20 -28.87 -2.49
CA LEU A 307 8.45 -30.11 -2.62
C LEU A 307 9.43 -31.27 -2.78
N VAL A 308 9.37 -32.24 -1.86
CA VAL A 308 10.19 -33.46 -1.91
C VAL A 308 9.56 -34.47 -2.86
N ASN A 309 8.27 -34.75 -2.67
CA ASN A 309 7.46 -35.59 -3.54
C ASN A 309 5.98 -35.20 -3.43
N ASN A 310 5.12 -35.76 -4.28
CA ASN A 310 3.69 -35.44 -4.30
C ASN A 310 2.86 -36.32 -3.34
N ASP A 311 3.52 -37.05 -2.42
CA ASP A 311 2.83 -37.85 -1.42
C ASP A 311 2.22 -36.94 -0.35
N ARG A 312 1.08 -37.35 0.19
CA ARG A 312 0.38 -36.62 1.25
C ARG A 312 0.91 -37.07 2.60
N ILE A 313 1.39 -36.12 3.40
CA ILE A 313 1.84 -36.33 4.77
C ILE A 313 0.86 -35.72 5.76
N ARG A 314 0.84 -36.26 6.99
CA ARG A 314 -0.03 -35.81 8.08
C ARG A 314 0.81 -35.38 9.26
N LEU A 315 0.63 -34.13 9.67
CA LEU A 315 1.27 -33.56 10.85
C LEU A 315 0.25 -33.53 12.00
N GLU A 316 0.47 -34.35 13.03
CA GLU A 316 -0.44 -34.47 14.17
C GLU A 316 -0.14 -33.43 15.24
N SER A 317 -1.19 -32.85 15.85
CA SER A 317 -1.09 -32.05 17.09
C SER A 317 -2.33 -32.29 17.96
N SER A 318 -2.28 -31.88 19.22
CA SER A 318 -3.39 -32.14 20.17
C SER A 318 -4.74 -31.52 19.78
N ASP A 319 -4.73 -30.48 18.93
CA ASP A 319 -5.92 -29.76 18.46
C ASP A 319 -6.31 -30.09 17.00
N GLY A 320 -5.65 -31.05 16.33
CA GLY A 320 -6.04 -31.47 14.97
C GLY A 320 -4.96 -32.15 14.15
N VAL A 321 -5.17 -32.28 12.84
CA VAL A 321 -4.20 -32.85 11.89
C VAL A 321 -4.11 -31.97 10.65
N LEU A 322 -2.89 -31.63 10.23
CA LEU A 322 -2.64 -30.92 8.97
C LEU A 322 -2.20 -31.91 7.89
N GLU A 323 -2.96 -32.00 6.79
CA GLU A 323 -2.62 -32.83 5.64
C GLU A 323 -2.09 -31.99 4.47
N THR A 324 -0.84 -32.21 4.09
CA THR A 324 -0.10 -31.40 3.11
C THR A 324 0.76 -32.30 2.23
N PRO A 325 1.14 -31.91 1.00
CA PRO A 325 2.21 -32.59 0.26
C PRO A 325 3.51 -32.67 1.08
N ASN A 326 4.36 -33.63 0.75
CA ASN A 326 5.65 -33.79 1.40
C ASN A 326 6.59 -32.62 1.07
N TYR A 327 6.62 -31.63 1.95
CA TYR A 327 7.49 -30.48 1.85
C TYR A 327 8.68 -30.57 2.80
N GLU A 328 9.75 -29.91 2.42
CA GLU A 328 10.88 -29.58 3.29
C GLU A 328 11.09 -28.06 3.30
N PHE A 329 11.48 -27.52 4.45
CA PHE A 329 11.97 -26.15 4.57
C PHE A 329 13.49 -26.15 4.61
N LEU A 330 14.12 -25.30 3.81
CA LEU A 330 15.51 -24.91 3.96
C LEU A 330 15.56 -23.58 4.71
N VAL A 331 16.15 -23.58 5.90
CA VAL A 331 16.21 -22.44 6.81
C VAL A 331 17.60 -21.82 6.74
N THR A 332 17.68 -20.59 6.24
CA THR A 332 18.91 -19.79 6.24
C THR A 332 18.82 -18.75 7.34
N PRO A 333 19.62 -18.88 8.43
CA PRO A 333 19.55 -17.94 9.54
C PRO A 333 20.02 -16.56 9.11
N TYR A 334 19.35 -15.52 9.60
CA TYR A 334 19.74 -14.14 9.33
C TYR A 334 21.02 -13.79 10.09
N ARG A 335 22.17 -13.89 9.41
CA ARG A 335 23.43 -13.35 9.94
C ARG A 335 23.42 -11.83 9.80
N SER A 336 23.16 -11.13 10.90
CA SER A 336 23.48 -9.72 10.99
C SER A 336 24.96 -9.55 10.68
N GLY A 337 25.27 -8.81 9.60
CA GLY A 337 26.65 -8.58 9.18
C GLY A 337 27.47 -8.03 10.33
N GLY A 338 28.45 -8.81 10.77
CA GLY A 338 29.49 -8.35 11.69
C GLY A 338 30.22 -7.18 11.05
N ARG A 339 29.97 -5.97 11.54
CA ARG A 339 30.97 -4.90 11.46
C ARG A 339 32.12 -5.37 12.36
N ASN A 340 33.20 -5.83 11.72
CA ASN A 340 34.50 -5.87 12.36
C ASN A 340 34.80 -4.47 12.90
N LEU A 341 34.82 -4.36 14.22
CA LEU A 341 35.62 -3.36 14.91
C LEU A 341 37.06 -3.87 14.87
N ALA A 342 37.85 -3.29 13.97
CA ALA A 342 39.30 -3.25 14.03
C ALA A 342 39.71 -1.80 13.73
#